data_AF-A0A752IKR1-F1
#
_entry.id   AF-A0A752IKR1-F1
#
_cell.length_a   1.000
_cell.length_b   1.000
_cell.length_c   1.000
_cell.angle_alpha   90.00
_cell.angle_beta   90.00
_cell.angle_gamma   90.00
#
_symmetry.space_group_name_H-M   'P 1'
#
loop_
_entity.id
_entity.type
_entity.pdbx_description
1 polymer ?
#
loop_
_entity_poly.entity_id
_entity_poly.type
_entity_poly.pdbx_seq_one_letter_code
_entity_poly.pdbx_strand_id
1 'polypeptide(L)'
;MRKALFIGINEYESIQDLKGCEGDAISMSEVLSRHSDGRPNFGAKKLINSPAKPVTREVLEKEIQMLFNGDADIALLFFAGHGYFDQNIDEGVILPFDYNQSKNNGVRISDILNWANNADKIRNKIIILDCCQSGAAGQIRNLRGGESLISDGSTILTACQRDEFAMEENGHGIFTTLMLEALYGAGANILGYVTPGSLYSFVDQALGEWEQRPVFKTNVSRFVILRETGPRISLDTLRMLPVWFKSESDIFALDPDFEPDSPTPSDEKTAIFKQLQNCNRHGIIEPVDSDHMYFAAMNSKGCRLTALGVYYRKLAEKQRI
;
A
#
# COMPACT_ATOMS: atom_id res chain seq x y z
N MET A 1 6.31 0.61 18.28
CA MET A 1 6.51 1.97 17.72
C MET A 1 6.65 1.90 16.20
N ARG A 2 6.02 2.84 15.47
CA ARG A 2 6.13 2.95 14.00
C ARG A 2 6.68 4.32 13.62
N LYS A 3 7.78 4.37 12.86
CA LYS A 3 8.40 5.62 12.41
C LYS A 3 8.54 5.65 10.90
N ALA A 4 8.45 6.84 10.32
CA ALA A 4 8.57 7.03 8.89
C ALA A 4 9.32 8.33 8.56
N LEU A 5 10.16 8.28 7.53
CA LEU A 5 10.84 9.42 6.94
C LEU A 5 10.36 9.58 5.51
N PHE A 6 9.83 10.77 5.20
CA PHE A 6 9.33 11.13 3.88
C PHE A 6 10.22 12.24 3.32
N ILE A 7 10.90 11.96 2.23
CA ILE A 7 11.88 12.84 1.60
C ILE A 7 11.37 13.23 0.22
N GLY A 8 11.35 14.53 -0.07
CA GLY A 8 10.96 15.07 -1.36
C GLY A 8 11.92 16.17 -1.77
N ILE A 9 12.47 16.08 -2.99
CA ILE A 9 13.44 17.04 -3.51
C ILE A 9 13.04 17.45 -4.93
N ASN A 10 12.55 18.68 -5.09
CA ASN A 10 12.24 19.27 -6.40
C ASN A 10 13.43 20.01 -6.98
N GLU A 11 14.01 20.92 -6.20
CA GLU A 11 15.09 21.80 -6.65
C GLU A 11 16.46 21.11 -6.49
N TYR A 12 17.39 21.33 -7.43
CA TYR A 12 18.76 20.80 -7.38
C TYR A 12 19.79 21.86 -7.81
N GLU A 13 21.01 21.83 -7.26
CA GLU A 13 22.03 22.85 -7.55
C GLU A 13 22.60 22.77 -8.96
N SER A 14 22.85 21.55 -9.46
CA SER A 14 23.64 21.33 -10.69
C SER A 14 22.91 20.53 -11.77
N ILE A 15 21.68 20.09 -11.53
CA ILE A 15 20.87 19.31 -12.47
C ILE A 15 19.47 19.92 -12.59
N GLN A 16 18.68 19.44 -13.55
CA GLN A 16 17.34 19.96 -13.81
C GLN A 16 16.40 19.71 -12.62
N ASP A 17 15.61 20.72 -12.26
CA ASP A 17 14.58 20.61 -11.22
C ASP A 17 13.42 19.69 -11.65
N LEU A 18 12.82 19.06 -10.65
CA LEU A 18 11.56 18.32 -10.74
C LEU A 18 10.40 19.16 -10.21
N LYS A 19 9.18 18.72 -10.48
CA LYS A 19 7.98 19.25 -9.86
C LYS A 19 7.20 18.06 -9.28
N GLY A 20 6.58 18.26 -8.13
CA GLY A 20 5.74 17.23 -7.48
C GLY A 20 6.40 16.33 -6.44
N CYS A 21 7.71 16.09 -6.44
CA CYS A 21 8.36 15.20 -5.45
C CYS A 21 8.16 15.65 -3.99
N GLU A 22 8.17 16.96 -3.75
CA GLU A 22 7.86 17.52 -2.42
C GLU A 22 6.39 17.30 -2.03
N GLY A 23 5.47 17.44 -2.99
CA GLY A 23 4.05 17.16 -2.82
C GLY A 23 3.81 15.69 -2.52
N ASP A 24 4.47 14.79 -3.24
CA ASP A 24 4.44 13.34 -3.04
C ASP A 24 4.83 12.97 -1.61
N ALA A 25 5.97 13.48 -1.13
CA ALA A 25 6.43 13.24 0.23
C ALA A 25 5.46 13.79 1.29
N ILE A 26 4.83 14.95 1.04
CA ILE A 26 3.83 15.53 1.93
C ILE A 26 2.56 14.66 1.97
N SER A 27 1.98 14.33 0.82
CA SER A 27 0.76 13.51 0.71
C SER A 27 0.96 12.11 1.30
N MET A 28 2.09 11.47 1.02
CA MET A 28 2.45 10.17 1.60
C MET A 28 2.62 10.26 3.11
N SER A 29 3.24 11.34 3.61
CA SER A 29 3.34 11.59 5.04
C SER A 29 1.97 11.74 5.69
N GLU A 30 1.06 12.48 5.08
CA GLU A 30 -0.28 12.74 5.64
C GLU A 30 -1.11 11.46 5.69
N VAL A 31 -1.19 10.72 4.58
CA VAL A 31 -2.03 9.51 4.50
C VAL A 31 -1.52 8.40 5.43
N LEU A 32 -0.20 8.28 5.64
CA LEU A 32 0.39 7.26 6.52
C LEU A 32 0.49 7.69 7.98
N SER A 33 0.39 8.98 8.31
CA SER A 33 0.41 9.44 9.70
C SER A 33 -0.81 8.98 10.50
N ARG A 34 -1.93 8.66 9.84
CA ARG A 34 -3.18 8.22 10.49
C ARG A 34 -3.86 7.08 9.74
N HIS A 35 -4.58 6.26 10.49
CA HIS A 35 -5.60 5.37 9.93
C HIS A 35 -6.80 6.17 9.44
N SER A 36 -7.70 5.57 8.65
CA SER A 36 -8.88 6.28 8.13
C SER A 36 -9.83 6.79 9.22
N ASP A 37 -9.85 6.10 10.36
CA ASP A 37 -10.63 6.49 11.55
C ASP A 37 -9.99 7.60 12.39
N GLY A 38 -8.86 8.15 11.91
CA GLY A 38 -8.15 9.25 12.55
C GLY A 38 -7.20 8.83 13.66
N ARG A 39 -7.13 7.55 14.06
CA ARG A 39 -6.12 7.08 15.02
C ARG A 39 -4.69 7.32 14.49
N PRO A 40 -3.73 7.70 15.36
CA PRO A 40 -2.33 7.81 14.95
C PRO A 40 -1.79 6.49 14.40
N ASN A 41 -0.89 6.57 13.40
CA ASN A 41 -0.30 5.41 12.74
C ASN A 41 1.25 5.46 12.76
N PHE A 42 1.88 6.21 11.85
CA PHE A 42 3.33 6.45 11.87
C PHE A 42 3.70 7.77 12.54
N GLY A 43 4.76 7.77 13.34
CA GLY A 43 5.49 8.99 13.67
C GLY A 43 6.23 9.48 12.43
N ALA A 44 5.63 10.43 11.71
CA ALA A 44 6.12 10.90 10.42
C ALA A 44 7.08 12.09 10.57
N LYS A 45 8.29 11.94 10.01
CA LYS A 45 9.23 13.03 9.78
C LYS A 45 9.27 13.35 8.29
N LYS A 46 9.14 14.64 7.95
CA LYS A 46 9.29 15.13 6.58
C LYS A 46 10.65 15.82 6.43
N LEU A 47 11.32 15.53 5.33
CA LEU A 47 12.56 16.18 4.90
C LEU A 47 12.33 16.72 3.48
N ILE A 48 11.86 17.97 3.42
CA ILE A 48 11.52 18.66 2.18
C ILE A 48 12.63 19.67 1.88
N ASN A 49 13.13 19.64 0.65
CA ASN A 49 14.15 20.59 0.24
C ASN A 49 13.61 22.03 0.28
N SER A 50 14.45 22.96 0.74
CA SER A 50 14.15 24.39 0.65
C SER A 50 15.44 25.18 0.75
N PRO A 51 15.50 26.42 0.23
CA PRO A 51 16.69 27.27 0.35
C PRO A 51 17.16 27.47 1.81
N ALA A 52 16.25 27.44 2.79
CA ALA A 52 16.57 27.57 4.21
C ALA A 52 17.04 26.27 4.87
N LYS A 53 16.73 25.11 4.27
CA LYS A 53 17.05 23.76 4.76
C LYS A 53 17.40 22.84 3.59
N PRO A 54 18.56 23.06 2.92
CA PRO A 54 18.95 22.25 1.78
C PRO A 54 19.15 20.79 2.19
N VAL A 55 18.61 19.86 1.41
CA VAL A 55 18.75 18.42 1.64
C VAL A 55 20.03 17.94 0.95
N THR A 56 21.16 18.32 1.54
CA THR A 56 22.49 17.90 1.05
C THR A 56 22.70 16.40 1.27
N ARG A 57 23.73 15.83 0.63
CA ARG A 57 24.15 14.44 0.85
C ARG A 57 24.28 14.10 2.34
N GLU A 58 24.98 14.94 3.10
CA GLU A 58 25.23 14.71 4.53
C GLU A 58 23.92 14.66 5.33
N VAL A 59 23.00 15.59 5.06
CA VAL A 59 21.69 15.62 5.70
C VAL A 59 20.88 14.39 5.33
N LEU A 60 20.87 14.01 4.04
CA LEU A 60 20.16 12.85 3.53
C LEU A 60 20.64 11.55 4.19
N GLU A 61 21.95 11.29 4.18
CA GLU A 61 22.53 10.09 4.81
C GLU A 61 22.25 10.05 6.31
N LYS A 62 22.46 11.18 7.01
CA LYS A 62 22.20 11.29 8.45
C LYS A 62 20.76 10.96 8.80
N GLU A 63 19.80 11.50 8.07
CA GLU A 63 18.38 11.32 8.34
C GLU A 63 17.92 9.88 8.05
N ILE A 64 18.43 9.26 6.98
CA ILE A 64 18.16 7.85 6.69
C ILE A 64 18.79 6.94 7.76
N GLN A 65 20.02 7.21 8.20
CA GLN A 65 20.65 6.46 9.29
C GLN A 65 19.87 6.63 10.60
N MET A 66 19.38 7.83 10.92
CA MET A 66 18.52 8.07 12.07
C MET A 66 17.19 7.30 11.97
N LEU A 67 16.58 7.21 10.78
CA LEU A 67 15.39 6.38 10.56
C LEU A 67 15.68 4.91 10.90
N PHE A 68 16.84 4.37 10.54
CA PHE A 68 17.17 2.96 10.81
C PHE A 68 17.89 2.73 12.15
N ASN A 69 18.00 3.74 13.01
CA ASN A 69 18.61 3.59 14.35
C ASN A 69 17.59 3.32 15.47
N GLY A 70 17.92 2.48 16.45
CA GLY A 70 17.08 2.18 17.61
C GLY A 70 15.90 1.24 17.33
N ASP A 71 15.01 1.10 18.30
CA ASP A 71 13.99 0.03 18.31
C ASP A 71 12.71 0.47 17.60
N ALA A 72 12.13 -0.35 16.73
CA ALA A 72 10.81 -0.08 16.15
C ALA A 72 10.13 -1.35 15.61
N ASP A 73 8.80 -1.36 15.57
CA ASP A 73 8.05 -2.41 14.89
C ASP A 73 8.18 -2.25 13.38
N ILE A 74 8.12 -1.00 12.90
CA ILE A 74 8.19 -0.65 11.49
C ILE A 74 8.96 0.66 11.32
N ALA A 75 9.95 0.65 10.43
CA ALA A 75 10.58 1.85 9.87
C ALA A 75 10.27 1.95 8.39
N LEU A 76 9.73 3.09 7.95
CA LEU A 76 9.39 3.35 6.55
C LEU A 76 10.21 4.52 6.00
N LEU A 77 10.95 4.29 4.92
CA LEU A 77 11.57 5.32 4.11
C LEU A 77 10.72 5.51 2.85
N PHE A 78 10.30 6.75 2.60
CA PHE A 78 9.77 7.18 1.32
C PHE A 78 10.68 8.27 0.76
N PHE A 79 11.14 8.10 -0.47
CA PHE A 79 11.94 9.11 -1.18
C PHE A 79 11.31 9.39 -2.54
N ALA A 80 11.06 10.67 -2.82
CA ALA A 80 10.68 11.18 -4.12
C ALA A 80 11.74 12.19 -4.63
N GLY A 81 12.29 11.97 -5.82
CA GLY A 81 13.32 12.84 -6.38
C GLY A 81 14.07 12.20 -7.55
N HIS A 82 15.23 12.76 -7.90
CA HIS A 82 16.07 12.19 -8.94
C HIS A 82 16.78 10.93 -8.46
N GLY A 83 16.91 9.97 -9.37
CA GLY A 83 17.81 8.85 -9.23
C GLY A 83 18.38 8.45 -10.59
N TYR A 84 19.41 7.62 -10.59
CA TYR A 84 19.88 6.96 -11.80
C TYR A 84 20.44 5.59 -11.48
N PHE A 85 20.61 4.78 -12.53
CA PHE A 85 21.28 3.50 -12.44
C PHE A 85 22.71 3.61 -12.97
N ASP A 86 23.71 3.45 -12.10
CA ASP A 86 25.13 3.43 -12.50
C ASP A 86 25.47 2.04 -13.06
N GLN A 87 25.65 1.96 -14.37
CA GLN A 87 25.95 0.70 -15.05
C GLN A 87 27.35 0.14 -14.72
N ASN A 88 28.29 1.00 -14.27
CA ASN A 88 29.67 0.56 -13.99
C ASN A 88 29.74 -0.26 -12.70
N ILE A 89 28.88 0.07 -11.74
CA ILE A 89 28.81 -0.60 -10.43
C ILE A 89 27.54 -1.45 -10.28
N ASP A 90 26.63 -1.40 -11.26
CA ASP A 90 25.33 -2.09 -11.27
C ASP A 90 24.43 -1.70 -10.07
N GLU A 91 24.47 -0.43 -9.67
CA GLU A 91 23.74 0.11 -8.52
C GLU A 91 22.82 1.27 -8.88
N GLY A 92 21.65 1.31 -8.23
CA GLY A 92 20.80 2.49 -8.22
C GLY A 92 21.28 3.52 -7.19
N VAL A 93 21.18 4.80 -7.55
CA VAL A 93 21.64 5.94 -6.76
C VAL A 93 20.49 6.96 -6.66
N ILE A 94 20.21 7.46 -5.46
CA ILE A 94 19.31 8.60 -5.23
C ILE A 94 20.13 9.89 -5.07
N LEU A 95 19.60 11.00 -5.55
CA LEU A 95 20.37 12.25 -5.66
C LEU A 95 19.93 13.27 -4.59
N PRO A 96 20.87 13.84 -3.82
CA PRO A 96 20.58 14.97 -2.93
C PRO A 96 20.49 16.29 -3.72
N PHE A 97 20.03 17.34 -3.05
CA PHE A 97 19.97 18.71 -3.59
C PHE A 97 21.32 19.18 -4.18
N ASP A 98 22.41 18.92 -3.46
CA ASP A 98 23.77 19.33 -3.82
C ASP A 98 24.46 18.36 -4.80
N TYR A 99 23.69 17.49 -5.48
CA TYR A 99 24.25 16.51 -6.39
C TYR A 99 25.05 17.19 -7.50
N ASN A 100 26.26 16.69 -7.71
CA ASN A 100 27.15 17.11 -8.77
C ASN A 100 27.86 15.89 -9.37
N GLN A 101 27.70 15.72 -10.68
CA GLN A 101 28.24 14.58 -11.42
C GLN A 101 29.77 14.44 -11.29
N SER A 102 30.51 15.55 -11.21
CA SER A 102 31.97 15.49 -11.05
C SER A 102 32.42 15.03 -9.66
N LYS A 103 31.56 15.17 -8.65
CA LYS A 103 31.83 14.72 -7.27
C LYS A 103 31.28 13.32 -7.00
N ASN A 104 30.41 12.79 -7.87
CA ASN A 104 29.68 11.55 -7.69
C ASN A 104 29.10 11.41 -6.26
N ASN A 105 28.41 12.45 -5.80
CA ASN A 105 27.92 12.57 -4.42
C ASN A 105 26.47 12.09 -4.22
N GLY A 106 26.00 11.17 -5.05
CA GLY A 106 24.73 10.49 -4.81
C GLY A 106 24.82 9.46 -3.67
N VAL A 107 23.66 9.04 -3.15
CA VAL A 107 23.54 8.01 -2.11
C VAL A 107 23.11 6.69 -2.76
N ARG A 108 23.89 5.63 -2.57
CA ARG A 108 23.61 4.33 -3.20
C ARG A 108 22.48 3.62 -2.47
N ILE A 109 21.65 2.90 -3.22
CA ILE A 109 20.59 2.08 -2.63
C ILE A 109 21.18 0.93 -1.80
N SER A 110 22.35 0.40 -2.18
CA SER A 110 23.07 -0.60 -1.38
C SER A 110 23.46 -0.07 0.00
N ASP A 111 23.88 1.20 0.11
CA ASP A 111 24.15 1.83 1.41
C ASP A 111 22.88 1.94 2.27
N ILE A 112 21.75 2.34 1.68
CA ILE A 112 20.45 2.39 2.36
C ILE A 112 20.01 1.01 2.84
N LEU A 113 20.15 0.00 1.98
CA LEU A 113 19.85 -1.39 2.33
C LEU A 113 20.77 -1.89 3.44
N ASN A 114 22.06 -1.53 3.42
CA ASN A 114 23.00 -1.89 4.48
C ASN A 114 22.60 -1.26 5.82
N TRP A 115 22.22 0.02 5.85
CA TRP A 115 21.72 0.65 7.08
C TRP A 115 20.42 -0.02 7.58
N ALA A 116 19.49 -0.35 6.68
CA ALA A 116 18.26 -1.06 7.03
C ALA A 116 18.55 -2.48 7.53
N ASN A 117 19.49 -3.20 6.92
CA ASN A 117 19.86 -4.56 7.29
C ASN A 117 20.54 -4.61 8.66
N ASN A 118 21.38 -3.61 8.96
CA ASN A 118 22.06 -3.49 10.25
C ASN A 118 21.14 -3.02 11.39
N ALA A 119 19.91 -2.60 11.08
CA ALA A 119 18.90 -2.26 12.08
C ALA A 119 18.22 -3.53 12.65
N ASP A 120 18.97 -4.30 13.43
CA ASP A 120 18.56 -5.57 14.03
C ASP A 120 17.35 -5.45 14.98
N LYS A 121 17.19 -4.29 15.64
CA LYS A 121 16.07 -4.02 16.56
C LYS A 121 14.81 -3.46 15.87
N ILE A 122 14.84 -3.34 14.54
CA ILE A 122 13.67 -2.95 13.75
C ILE A 122 13.08 -4.19 13.09
N ARG A 123 11.84 -4.53 13.45
CA ARG A 123 11.21 -5.77 12.96
C ARG A 123 10.86 -5.73 11.48
N ASN A 124 10.42 -4.58 10.97
CA ASN A 124 10.09 -4.43 9.56
C ASN A 124 10.68 -3.15 8.98
N LYS A 125 11.38 -3.26 7.85
CA LYS A 125 11.96 -2.12 7.12
C LYS A 125 11.29 -2.01 5.77
N ILE A 126 10.68 -0.87 5.48
CA ILE A 126 9.95 -0.63 4.25
C ILE A 126 10.61 0.54 3.54
N ILE A 127 11.07 0.34 2.32
CA ILE A 127 11.73 1.36 1.51
C ILE A 127 10.90 1.54 0.24
N ILE A 128 10.41 2.75 0.01
CA ILE A 128 9.65 3.14 -1.16
C ILE A 128 10.43 4.24 -1.87
N LEU A 129 10.86 3.99 -3.09
CA LEU A 129 11.63 4.93 -3.90
C LEU A 129 10.83 5.31 -5.13
N ASP A 130 10.35 6.54 -5.18
CA ASP A 130 9.76 7.17 -6.35
C ASP A 130 10.83 8.03 -7.04
N CYS A 131 11.54 7.46 -8.00
CA CYS A 131 12.66 8.15 -8.62
C CYS A 131 12.50 8.26 -10.12
N CYS A 132 12.58 9.50 -10.61
CA CYS A 132 12.72 9.78 -12.03
C CYS A 132 14.15 9.44 -12.45
N GLN A 133 14.30 8.56 -13.46
CA GLN A 133 15.62 8.26 -14.02
C GLN A 133 16.05 9.36 -15.00
N SER A 134 17.11 10.09 -14.65
CA SER A 134 17.77 11.04 -15.54
C SER A 134 18.99 10.38 -16.20
N GLY A 135 18.89 9.88 -17.44
CA GLY A 135 20.07 9.37 -18.18
C GLY A 135 19.81 8.40 -19.34
N ALA A 136 20.58 8.60 -20.43
CA ALA A 136 20.32 8.12 -21.79
C ALA A 136 20.52 6.61 -22.09
N ALA A 137 19.82 6.19 -23.15
CA ALA A 137 20.03 5.01 -24.00
C ALA A 137 19.66 3.62 -23.43
N GLY A 138 18.43 3.20 -23.74
CA GLY A 138 18.20 1.88 -24.34
C GLY A 138 18.12 0.67 -23.41
N GLN A 139 18.73 0.66 -22.22
CA GLN A 139 18.61 -0.46 -21.28
C GLN A 139 17.90 -0.07 -19.98
N ILE A 140 16.68 -0.59 -19.82
CA ILE A 140 15.85 -0.44 -18.63
C ILE A 140 16.46 -1.29 -17.51
N ARG A 141 17.00 -0.65 -16.46
CA ARG A 141 17.37 -1.34 -15.23
C ARG A 141 16.75 -0.59 -14.06
N ASN A 142 15.91 -1.30 -13.32
CA ASN A 142 15.22 -0.76 -12.16
C ASN A 142 16.23 -0.42 -11.06
N LEU A 143 15.92 0.61 -10.25
CA LEU A 143 16.71 0.95 -9.08
C LEU A 143 16.84 -0.28 -8.15
N ARG A 144 18.07 -0.77 -7.98
CA ARG A 144 18.40 -1.94 -7.15
C ARG A 144 19.76 -1.72 -6.49
N GLY A 145 19.96 -2.27 -5.30
CA GLY A 145 21.25 -2.21 -4.61
C GLY A 145 22.24 -3.29 -5.06
N GLY A 146 22.39 -3.54 -6.37
CA GLY A 146 23.31 -4.57 -6.87
C GLY A 146 23.08 -5.96 -6.26
N GLU A 147 24.14 -6.57 -5.71
CA GLU A 147 24.12 -7.86 -4.99
C GLU A 147 23.64 -7.77 -3.54
N SER A 148 23.36 -6.57 -3.00
CA SER A 148 22.93 -6.40 -1.61
C SER A 148 21.65 -7.18 -1.34
N LEU A 149 21.74 -8.12 -0.39
CA LEU A 149 20.64 -8.95 0.06
C LEU A 149 19.67 -8.12 0.91
N ILE A 150 18.38 -8.43 0.79
CA ILE A 150 17.33 -7.85 1.63
C ILE A 150 17.24 -8.73 2.89
N SER A 151 17.49 -8.14 4.06
CA SER A 151 17.38 -8.86 5.36
C SER A 151 15.94 -9.26 5.68
N ASP A 152 15.79 -10.18 6.63
CA ASP A 152 14.47 -10.55 7.16
C ASP A 152 13.71 -9.31 7.67
N GLY A 153 12.41 -9.28 7.41
CA GLY A 153 11.54 -8.14 7.71
C GLY A 153 11.62 -6.99 6.71
N SER A 154 12.39 -7.10 5.62
CA SER A 154 12.61 -5.97 4.72
C SER A 154 11.80 -6.06 3.43
N THR A 155 11.29 -4.93 2.97
CA THR A 155 10.53 -4.77 1.73
C THR A 155 11.00 -3.50 1.02
N ILE A 156 11.30 -3.61 -0.28
CA ILE A 156 11.62 -2.48 -1.15
C ILE A 156 10.62 -2.43 -2.31
N LEU A 157 10.08 -1.23 -2.54
CA LEU A 157 9.24 -0.86 -3.67
C LEU A 157 9.95 0.27 -4.41
N THR A 158 10.20 0.10 -5.71
CA THR A 158 10.78 1.18 -6.51
C THR A 158 9.92 1.46 -7.72
N ALA A 159 9.58 2.74 -7.92
CA ALA A 159 9.08 3.24 -9.18
C ALA A 159 10.06 2.87 -10.29
N CYS A 160 9.51 2.65 -11.47
CA CYS A 160 10.24 2.18 -12.62
C CYS A 160 9.76 2.99 -13.81
N GLN A 161 10.26 4.22 -13.95
CA GLN A 161 9.83 5.10 -15.03
C GLN A 161 11.04 5.66 -15.78
N ARG A 162 10.94 5.62 -17.11
CA ARG A 162 11.76 6.39 -18.04
C ARG A 162 11.08 7.74 -18.29
N ASP A 163 11.84 8.82 -18.17
CA ASP A 163 11.55 10.13 -18.80
C ASP A 163 10.11 10.67 -18.63
N GLU A 164 9.54 10.66 -17.42
CA GLU A 164 8.31 11.42 -17.12
C GLU A 164 8.63 12.86 -16.70
N PHE A 165 9.41 13.59 -17.50
CA PHE A 165 9.46 15.06 -17.37
C PHE A 165 8.12 15.73 -17.75
N ALA A 166 7.07 14.97 -18.11
CA ALA A 166 5.85 15.49 -18.71
C ALA A 166 4.53 14.82 -18.29
N MET A 167 4.52 13.80 -17.42
CA MET A 167 3.27 13.18 -16.94
C MET A 167 3.10 13.33 -15.43
N GLU A 168 3.03 14.58 -14.98
CA GLU A 168 2.49 14.91 -13.66
C GLU A 168 0.97 15.10 -13.80
N GLU A 169 0.17 14.30 -13.10
CA GLU A 169 -1.25 14.54 -12.95
C GLU A 169 -1.48 15.21 -11.59
N ASN A 170 -2.00 16.44 -11.58
CA ASN A 170 -2.28 17.22 -10.37
C ASN A 170 -1.08 17.48 -9.43
N GLY A 171 0.15 17.50 -9.97
CA GLY A 171 1.36 17.80 -9.19
C GLY A 171 1.93 16.63 -8.39
N HIS A 172 1.56 15.40 -8.76
CA HIS A 172 2.10 14.15 -8.22
C HIS A 172 2.64 13.27 -9.34
N GLY A 173 3.69 12.47 -9.06
CA GLY A 173 4.13 11.41 -9.98
C GLY A 173 3.09 10.29 -10.07
N ILE A 174 2.95 9.64 -11.23
CA ILE A 174 1.93 8.58 -11.46
C ILE A 174 2.05 7.46 -10.42
N PHE A 175 3.28 7.03 -10.10
CA PHE A 175 3.52 5.99 -9.11
C PHE A 175 3.00 6.39 -7.72
N THR A 176 3.31 7.60 -7.26
CA THR A 176 2.79 8.11 -5.99
C THR A 176 1.27 8.28 -6.03
N THR A 177 0.68 8.79 -7.12
CA THR A 177 -0.78 8.91 -7.27
C THR A 177 -1.49 7.57 -7.07
N LEU A 178 -1.04 6.51 -7.77
CA LEU A 178 -1.62 5.17 -7.63
C LEU A 178 -1.41 4.59 -6.22
N MET A 179 -0.27 4.86 -5.58
CA MET A 179 -0.05 4.46 -4.19
C MET A 179 -0.98 5.18 -3.22
N LEU A 180 -1.23 6.48 -3.42
CA LEU A 180 -2.15 7.27 -2.61
C LEU A 180 -3.57 6.71 -2.74
N GLU A 181 -4.06 6.44 -3.95
CA GLU A 181 -5.37 5.82 -4.18
C GLU A 181 -5.51 4.48 -3.45
N ALA A 182 -4.49 3.62 -3.56
CA ALA A 182 -4.44 2.35 -2.86
C ALA A 182 -4.56 2.54 -1.35
N LEU A 183 -3.78 3.48 -0.79
CA LEU A 183 -3.76 3.82 0.63
C LEU A 183 -5.09 4.44 1.10
N TYR A 184 -5.79 5.19 0.24
CA TYR A 184 -7.12 5.73 0.53
C TYR A 184 -8.23 4.68 0.59
N GLY A 185 -7.95 3.44 0.18
CA GLY A 185 -8.82 2.28 0.42
C GLY A 185 -9.07 1.42 -0.82
N ALA A 186 -8.59 1.85 -1.99
CA ALA A 186 -8.70 1.04 -3.20
C ALA A 186 -7.86 -0.25 -3.09
N GLY A 187 -6.71 -0.19 -2.40
CA GLY A 187 -5.82 -1.32 -2.12
C GLY A 187 -6.10 -2.05 -0.81
N ALA A 188 -7.24 -1.80 -0.17
CA ALA A 188 -7.62 -2.43 1.09
C ALA A 188 -8.44 -3.72 0.86
N ASN A 189 -8.17 -4.75 1.67
CA ASN A 189 -9.00 -5.96 1.67
C ASN A 189 -10.35 -5.73 2.41
N ILE A 190 -11.21 -6.76 2.52
CA ILE A 190 -12.51 -6.64 3.21
C ILE A 190 -12.37 -6.22 4.68
N LEU A 191 -11.25 -6.55 5.32
CA LEU A 191 -10.96 -6.14 6.70
C LEU A 191 -10.43 -4.70 6.80
N GLY A 192 -10.23 -4.02 5.66
CA GLY A 192 -9.73 -2.66 5.62
C GLY A 192 -8.21 -2.56 5.72
N TYR A 193 -7.46 -3.63 5.46
CA TYR A 193 -6.00 -3.62 5.59
C TYR A 193 -5.33 -3.33 4.26
N VAL A 194 -4.50 -2.29 4.24
CA VAL A 194 -3.54 -2.01 3.17
C VAL A 194 -2.17 -2.49 3.62
N THR A 195 -1.53 -3.32 2.79
CA THR A 195 -0.21 -3.95 3.03
C THR A 195 0.75 -3.60 1.91
N PRO A 196 2.07 -3.78 2.05
CA PRO A 196 2.99 -3.56 0.92
C PRO A 196 2.64 -4.42 -0.30
N GLY A 197 2.19 -5.65 -0.09
CA GLY A 197 1.75 -6.54 -1.17
C GLY A 197 0.48 -6.07 -1.86
N SER A 198 -0.53 -5.60 -1.11
CA SER A 198 -1.76 -5.07 -1.73
C SER A 198 -1.54 -3.72 -2.39
N LEU A 199 -0.63 -2.90 -1.86
CA LEU A 199 -0.18 -1.65 -2.46
C LEU A 199 0.47 -1.92 -3.82
N TYR A 200 1.48 -2.80 -3.88
CA TYR A 200 2.11 -3.20 -5.13
C TYR A 200 1.10 -3.79 -6.11
N SER A 201 0.26 -4.73 -5.68
CA SER A 201 -0.73 -5.37 -6.55
C SER A 201 -1.72 -4.36 -7.15
N PHE A 202 -2.09 -3.31 -6.42
CA PHE A 202 -2.97 -2.27 -6.93
C PHE A 202 -2.28 -1.44 -8.02
N VAL A 203 -1.06 -0.96 -7.73
CA VAL A 203 -0.27 -0.19 -8.70
C VAL A 203 0.01 -1.03 -9.95
N ASP A 204 0.40 -2.29 -9.78
CA ASP A 204 0.69 -3.23 -10.87
C ASP A 204 -0.52 -3.41 -11.80
N GLN A 205 -1.73 -3.52 -11.25
CA GLN A 205 -2.97 -3.71 -12.02
C GLN A 205 -3.44 -2.45 -12.76
N ALA A 206 -3.07 -1.27 -12.29
CA ALA A 206 -3.41 -0.01 -12.94
C ALA A 206 -2.55 0.27 -14.18
N LEU A 207 -1.42 -0.43 -14.32
CA LEU A 207 -0.46 -0.22 -15.41
C LEU A 207 -0.76 -1.12 -16.62
N GLY A 208 -0.78 -0.53 -17.81
CA GLY A 208 -0.99 -1.17 -19.10
C GLY A 208 0.12 -2.15 -19.51
N GLU A 209 -0.10 -2.87 -20.61
CA GLU A 209 0.83 -3.92 -21.09
C GLU A 209 2.21 -3.39 -21.52
N TRP A 210 2.27 -2.13 -21.94
CA TRP A 210 3.49 -1.47 -22.42
C TRP A 210 4.12 -0.54 -21.38
N GLU A 211 3.48 -0.41 -20.21
CA GLU A 211 3.97 0.41 -19.11
C GLU A 211 4.94 -0.40 -18.24
N GLN A 212 5.94 0.30 -17.70
CA GLN A 212 6.97 -0.34 -16.91
C GLN A 212 6.45 -0.58 -15.49
N ARG A 213 6.56 -1.83 -15.03
CA ARG A 213 6.09 -2.22 -13.69
C ARG A 213 7.10 -1.88 -12.60
N PRO A 214 6.65 -1.46 -11.41
CA PRO A 214 7.54 -1.20 -10.28
C PRO A 214 8.24 -2.48 -9.81
N VAL A 215 9.41 -2.35 -9.19
CA VAL A 215 10.06 -3.49 -8.53
C VAL A 215 9.49 -3.66 -7.15
N PHE A 216 9.06 -4.88 -6.87
CA PHE A 216 8.70 -5.33 -5.54
C PHE A 216 9.62 -6.46 -5.11
N LYS A 217 10.47 -6.20 -4.10
CA LYS A 217 11.26 -7.26 -3.46
C LYS A 217 10.97 -7.26 -1.97
N THR A 218 10.74 -8.44 -1.42
CA THR A 218 10.37 -8.60 -0.01
C THR A 218 10.99 -9.88 0.54
N ASN A 219 11.44 -9.82 1.79
CA ASN A 219 11.89 -10.96 2.57
C ASN A 219 11.18 -10.91 3.92
N VAL A 220 9.92 -11.36 3.94
CA VAL A 220 9.06 -11.33 5.14
C VAL A 220 8.28 -12.63 5.26
N SER A 221 8.10 -13.10 6.49
CA SER A 221 7.20 -14.24 6.77
C SER A 221 5.71 -13.85 6.74
N ARG A 222 5.40 -12.56 6.92
CA ARG A 222 4.05 -12.00 6.83
C ARG A 222 4.12 -10.51 6.49
N PHE A 223 3.22 -10.03 5.64
CA PHE A 223 3.06 -8.60 5.42
C PHE A 223 2.54 -7.87 6.66
N VAL A 224 3.15 -6.72 6.95
CA VAL A 224 2.62 -5.76 7.90
C VAL A 224 1.51 -4.90 7.28
N ILE A 225 0.65 -4.35 8.14
CA ILE A 225 -0.40 -3.44 7.73
C ILE A 225 0.17 -2.02 7.69
N LEU A 226 0.28 -1.42 6.50
CA LEU A 226 0.70 -0.04 6.32
C LEU A 226 -0.34 0.94 6.86
N ARG A 227 -1.61 0.69 6.54
CA ARG A 227 -2.74 1.53 6.95
C ARG A 227 -4.01 0.69 7.09
N GLU A 228 -4.80 1.01 8.11
CA GLU A 228 -6.16 0.52 8.28
C GLU A 228 -7.15 1.55 7.72
N THR A 229 -8.05 1.12 6.86
CA THR A 229 -9.12 1.93 6.26
C THR A 229 -10.50 1.64 6.87
N GLY A 230 -10.57 0.71 7.84
CA GLY A 230 -11.83 0.20 8.38
C GLY A 230 -12.42 -0.91 7.51
N PRO A 231 -13.05 -1.93 8.12
CA PRO A 231 -13.54 -3.06 7.38
C PRO A 231 -14.82 -2.71 6.59
N ARG A 232 -14.93 -3.24 5.37
CA ARG A 232 -16.11 -3.04 4.50
C ARG A 232 -17.35 -3.74 5.04
N ILE A 233 -17.15 -4.81 5.81
CA ILE A 233 -18.17 -5.55 6.54
C ILE A 233 -17.73 -5.59 8.00
N SER A 234 -18.63 -5.33 8.95
CA SER A 234 -18.27 -5.38 10.37
C SER A 234 -17.71 -6.75 10.74
N LEU A 235 -16.71 -6.76 11.64
CA LEU A 235 -16.09 -8.00 12.10
C LEU A 235 -17.12 -8.93 12.74
N ASP A 236 -18.10 -8.37 13.46
CA ASP A 236 -19.20 -9.14 14.04
C ASP A 236 -20.06 -9.83 12.97
N THR A 237 -20.37 -9.15 11.87
CA THR A 237 -21.09 -9.76 10.74
C THR A 237 -20.27 -10.91 10.13
N LEU A 238 -18.97 -10.70 9.90
CA LEU A 238 -18.09 -11.73 9.34
C LEU A 238 -17.96 -12.96 10.27
N ARG A 239 -17.96 -12.74 11.59
CA ARG A 239 -17.96 -13.81 12.61
C ARG A 239 -19.24 -14.63 12.60
N MET A 240 -20.35 -14.09 12.09
CA MET A 240 -21.62 -14.83 11.96
C MET A 240 -21.67 -15.74 10.72
N LEU A 241 -20.72 -15.65 9.78
CA LEU A 241 -20.72 -16.50 8.58
C LEU A 241 -20.79 -18.00 8.88
N PRO A 242 -20.02 -18.57 9.84
CA PRO A 242 -20.13 -19.99 10.19
C PRO A 242 -21.43 -20.34 10.92
N VAL A 243 -22.13 -19.34 11.48
CA VAL A 243 -23.43 -19.53 12.12
C VAL A 243 -24.51 -19.70 11.04
N TRP A 244 -24.50 -18.84 10.01
CA TRP A 244 -25.46 -18.89 8.90
C TRP A 244 -25.16 -20.04 7.92
N PHE A 245 -23.89 -20.30 7.63
CA PHE A 245 -23.45 -21.32 6.68
C PHE A 245 -22.62 -22.37 7.43
N LYS A 246 -23.20 -23.54 7.71
CA LYS A 246 -22.53 -24.65 8.42
C LYS A 246 -21.49 -25.35 7.55
N SER A 247 -21.63 -25.31 6.23
CA SER A 247 -20.64 -25.79 5.25
C SER A 247 -20.37 -24.77 4.14
N GLU A 248 -19.36 -25.01 3.31
CA GLU A 248 -19.03 -24.15 2.17
C GLU A 248 -20.05 -24.23 1.02
N SER A 249 -20.86 -25.29 0.98
CA SER A 249 -21.93 -25.49 -0.01
C SER A 249 -23.34 -25.18 0.51
N ASP A 250 -23.46 -24.69 1.75
CA ASP A 250 -24.76 -24.43 2.35
C ASP A 250 -25.51 -23.32 1.63
N ILE A 251 -26.83 -23.52 1.52
CA ILE A 251 -27.77 -22.50 1.11
C ILE A 251 -28.50 -22.03 2.36
N PHE A 252 -28.33 -20.76 2.71
CA PHE A 252 -29.10 -20.12 3.76
C PHE A 252 -30.47 -19.76 3.18
N ALA A 253 -31.50 -20.45 3.64
CA ALA A 253 -32.88 -20.25 3.19
C ALA A 253 -33.38 -18.86 3.59
N LEU A 254 -34.05 -18.21 2.65
CA LEU A 254 -34.69 -16.91 2.84
C LEU A 254 -36.19 -17.07 2.57
N ASP A 255 -37.00 -16.22 3.19
CA ASP A 255 -38.43 -16.12 2.99
C ASP A 255 -38.85 -14.63 3.08
N PRO A 256 -40.11 -14.28 2.74
CA PRO A 256 -40.55 -12.88 2.73
C PRO A 256 -40.32 -12.15 4.07
N ASP A 257 -40.35 -12.84 5.21
CA ASP A 257 -40.17 -12.22 6.53
C ASP A 257 -38.79 -11.58 6.73
N PHE A 258 -37.78 -11.93 5.92
CA PHE A 258 -36.47 -11.28 5.92
C PHE A 258 -36.48 -9.88 5.29
N GLU A 259 -37.43 -9.60 4.41
CA GLU A 259 -37.51 -8.33 3.69
C GLU A 259 -38.34 -7.31 4.50
N PRO A 260 -37.77 -6.15 4.90
CA PRO A 260 -38.48 -5.13 5.69
C PRO A 260 -39.74 -4.60 5.01
N ASP A 261 -39.76 -4.55 3.68
CA ASP A 261 -40.90 -4.07 2.89
C ASP A 261 -41.89 -5.19 2.52
N SER A 262 -41.75 -6.39 3.09
CA SER A 262 -42.69 -7.49 2.90
C SER A 262 -44.02 -7.26 3.65
N PRO A 263 -45.08 -8.03 3.34
CA PRO A 263 -46.33 -7.96 4.11
C PRO A 263 -46.20 -8.43 5.57
N THR A 264 -45.20 -9.24 5.91
CA THR A 264 -45.04 -9.91 7.22
C THR A 264 -43.58 -9.89 7.71
N PRO A 265 -42.94 -8.72 7.83
CA PRO A 265 -41.53 -8.66 8.20
C PRO A 265 -41.33 -9.10 9.65
N SER A 266 -40.28 -9.88 9.89
CA SER A 266 -39.82 -10.22 11.23
C SER A 266 -38.60 -9.37 11.59
N ASP A 267 -38.65 -8.69 12.74
CA ASP A 267 -37.55 -7.83 13.20
C ASP A 267 -36.21 -8.58 13.26
N GLU A 268 -36.21 -9.82 13.77
CA GLU A 268 -35.01 -10.65 13.89
C GLU A 268 -34.44 -11.04 12.52
N LYS A 269 -35.30 -11.56 11.62
CA LYS A 269 -34.88 -11.96 10.27
C LYS A 269 -34.43 -10.75 9.46
N THR A 270 -35.11 -9.61 9.57
CA THR A 270 -34.74 -8.35 8.92
C THR A 270 -33.35 -7.87 9.36
N ALA A 271 -33.02 -8.00 10.65
CA ALA A 271 -31.70 -7.66 11.17
C ALA A 271 -30.58 -8.57 10.61
N ILE A 272 -30.85 -9.87 10.45
CA ILE A 272 -29.95 -10.81 9.78
C ILE A 272 -29.84 -10.46 8.29
N PHE A 273 -30.97 -10.18 7.64
CA PHE A 273 -31.02 -9.87 6.22
C PHE A 273 -30.19 -8.64 5.88
N LYS A 274 -30.26 -7.59 6.69
CA LYS A 274 -29.42 -6.39 6.54
C LYS A 274 -27.93 -6.71 6.50
N GLN A 275 -27.49 -7.64 7.35
CA GLN A 275 -26.10 -8.09 7.38
C GLN A 275 -25.76 -8.95 6.14
N LEU A 276 -26.63 -9.87 5.75
CA LEU A 276 -26.48 -10.68 4.54
C LEU A 276 -26.44 -9.80 3.28
N GLN A 277 -27.31 -8.79 3.17
CA GLN A 277 -27.27 -7.81 2.08
C GLN A 277 -25.93 -7.06 2.05
N ASN A 278 -25.38 -6.70 3.21
CA ASN A 278 -24.05 -6.06 3.26
C ASN A 278 -22.94 -7.03 2.79
N CYS A 279 -23.02 -8.30 3.18
CA CYS A 279 -22.16 -9.36 2.65
C CYS A 279 -22.28 -9.49 1.13
N ASN A 280 -23.51 -9.44 0.59
CA ASN A 280 -23.77 -9.54 -0.85
C ASN A 280 -23.17 -8.35 -1.62
N ARG A 281 -23.37 -7.12 -1.11
CA ARG A 281 -22.80 -5.89 -1.71
C ARG A 281 -21.28 -5.94 -1.86
N HIS A 282 -20.60 -6.69 -0.99
CA HIS A 282 -19.15 -6.85 -0.99
C HIS A 282 -18.69 -8.24 -1.47
N GLY A 283 -19.57 -8.98 -2.17
CA GLY A 283 -19.22 -10.22 -2.85
C GLY A 283 -18.90 -11.41 -1.94
N ILE A 284 -19.31 -11.38 -0.68
CA ILE A 284 -19.13 -12.51 0.27
C ILE A 284 -20.20 -13.58 0.04
N ILE A 285 -21.43 -13.18 -0.30
CA ILE A 285 -22.52 -14.10 -0.62
C ILE A 285 -23.18 -13.69 -1.94
N GLU A 286 -23.89 -14.64 -2.54
CA GLU A 286 -24.71 -14.42 -3.73
C GLU A 286 -26.09 -15.08 -3.57
N PRO A 287 -27.15 -14.50 -4.16
CA PRO A 287 -28.47 -15.13 -4.20
C PRO A 287 -28.45 -16.43 -5.04
N VAL A 288 -29.32 -17.37 -4.68
CA VAL A 288 -29.53 -18.62 -5.44
C VAL A 288 -30.78 -18.49 -6.30
N ASP A 289 -30.66 -18.90 -7.56
CA ASP A 289 -31.72 -18.88 -8.57
C ASP A 289 -32.43 -17.52 -8.71
N SER A 290 -31.73 -16.42 -8.43
CA SER A 290 -32.29 -15.06 -8.39
C SER A 290 -31.18 -14.03 -8.65
N ASP A 291 -31.52 -12.90 -9.27
CA ASP A 291 -30.53 -11.85 -9.57
C ASP A 291 -30.22 -10.97 -8.35
N HIS A 292 -31.16 -10.82 -7.42
CA HIS A 292 -31.05 -9.95 -6.26
C HIS A 292 -31.48 -10.64 -4.97
N MET A 293 -30.89 -10.22 -3.85
CA MET A 293 -31.24 -10.72 -2.52
C MET A 293 -32.72 -10.50 -2.19
N TYR A 294 -33.29 -9.35 -2.57
CA TYR A 294 -34.72 -9.05 -2.42
C TYR A 294 -35.60 -10.16 -3.04
N PHE A 295 -35.38 -10.48 -4.31
CA PHE A 295 -36.14 -11.52 -5.01
C PHE A 295 -35.85 -12.92 -4.47
N ALA A 296 -34.66 -13.16 -3.93
CA ALA A 296 -34.37 -14.43 -3.25
C ALA A 296 -35.21 -14.58 -1.98
N ALA A 297 -35.41 -13.51 -1.21
CA ALA A 297 -36.28 -13.52 -0.04
C ALA A 297 -37.75 -13.63 -0.41
N MET A 298 -38.24 -12.73 -1.29
CA MET A 298 -39.65 -12.68 -1.68
C MET A 298 -40.17 -13.93 -2.38
N ASN A 299 -39.30 -14.69 -3.06
CA ASN A 299 -39.66 -15.94 -3.71
C ASN A 299 -39.27 -17.19 -2.90
N SER A 300 -38.97 -17.03 -1.61
CA SER A 300 -38.60 -18.13 -0.70
C SER A 300 -37.45 -19.03 -1.20
N LYS A 301 -36.41 -18.40 -1.76
CA LYS A 301 -35.19 -19.07 -2.24
C LYS A 301 -34.13 -19.03 -1.14
N GLY A 302 -32.90 -18.68 -1.47
CA GLY A 302 -31.82 -18.57 -0.49
C GLY A 302 -30.61 -17.81 -1.04
N CYS A 303 -29.55 -17.80 -0.24
CA CYS A 303 -28.25 -17.29 -0.65
C CYS A 303 -27.15 -18.28 -0.26
N ARG A 304 -25.99 -18.20 -0.91
CA ARG A 304 -24.83 -19.06 -0.64
C ARG A 304 -23.55 -18.24 -0.60
N LEU A 305 -22.49 -18.82 -0.04
CA LEU A 305 -21.17 -18.20 -0.04
C LEU A 305 -20.56 -18.21 -1.44
N THR A 306 -19.88 -17.11 -1.80
CA THR A 306 -18.94 -17.10 -2.92
C THR A 306 -17.62 -17.73 -2.50
N ALA A 307 -16.67 -17.90 -3.44
CA ALA A 307 -15.31 -18.35 -3.09
C ALA A 307 -14.64 -17.44 -2.04
N LEU A 308 -14.86 -16.11 -2.13
CA LEU A 308 -14.38 -15.15 -1.14
C LEU A 308 -15.09 -15.31 0.20
N GLY A 309 -16.40 -15.58 0.19
CA GLY A 309 -17.17 -15.87 1.40
C GLY A 309 -16.68 -17.13 2.12
N VAL A 310 -16.39 -18.20 1.39
CA VAL A 310 -15.82 -19.43 1.96
C VAL A 310 -14.48 -19.15 2.65
N TYR A 311 -13.63 -18.31 2.06
CA TYR A 311 -12.37 -17.89 2.69
C TYR A 311 -12.61 -17.14 4.02
N TYR A 312 -13.49 -16.14 4.04
CA TYR A 312 -13.79 -15.38 5.27
C TYR A 312 -14.52 -16.20 6.32
N ARG A 313 -15.40 -17.13 5.93
CA ARG A 313 -16.00 -18.13 6.83
C ARG A 313 -14.92 -18.97 7.52
N LYS A 314 -13.94 -19.49 6.76
CA LYS A 314 -12.81 -20.28 7.32
C LYS A 314 -11.94 -19.44 8.27
N LEU A 315 -11.77 -18.15 8.02
CA LEU A 315 -11.07 -17.25 8.94
C LEU A 315 -11.87 -17.01 10.23
N ALA A 316 -13.19 -16.82 10.13
CA ALA A 316 -14.08 -16.68 11.28
C ALA A 316 -14.07 -17.93 12.17
N GLU A 317 -14.15 -19.14 11.58
CA GLU A 317 -14.06 -20.42 12.30
C GLU A 317 -12.74 -20.55 13.08
N LYS A 318 -11.65 -20.06 12.50
CA LYS A 318 -10.32 -20.08 13.12
C LYS A 318 -10.08 -18.91 14.09
N GLN A 319 -11.10 -18.09 14.39
CA GLN A 319 -10.99 -16.90 15.24
C GLN A 319 -9.91 -15.93 14.78
N ARG A 320 -9.79 -15.73 13.45
CA ARG A 320 -8.83 -14.83 12.81
C ARG A 320 -9.47 -13.54 12.27
N ILE A 321 -10.72 -13.27 12.67
CA ILE A 321 -11.49 -12.05 12.38
C ILE A 321 -12.03 -11.51 13.70
#